data_AF-A0A955TP30-F1
#
_entry.id   AF-A0A955TP30-F1
#
_cell.length_a   1.000
_cell.length_b   1.000
_cell.length_c   1.000
_cell.angle_alpha   90.00
_cell.angle_beta   90.00
_cell.angle_gamma   90.00
#
_symmetry.space_group_name_H-M   'P 1'
#
loop_
_entity.id
_entity.type
_entity.pdbx_description
1 polymer ?
#
loop_
_entity_poly.entity_id
_entity_poly.type
_entity_poly.pdbx_seq_one_letter_code
_entity_poly.pdbx_strand_id
1 'polypeptide(L)'
;MGIRLLPGQVVALAAMALILLGACLLLLPFATPPGTDMGILDALFTATSAVCVTGLIVMDTPHDFTLFGQWVILFLIQVGGLGYALMAT
;
A
#
# COMPACT_ATOMS: atom_id res chain seq x y z
N MET A 1 0.46 -18.94 -27.00
CA MET A 1 1.36 -17.95 -26.37
C MET A 1 1.36 -18.23 -24.86
N GLY A 2 2.21 -19.14 -24.39
CA GLY A 2 2.21 -19.52 -22.97
C GLY A 2 2.96 -18.49 -22.15
N ILE A 3 2.24 -17.72 -21.33
CA ILE A 3 2.85 -16.75 -20.40
C ILE A 3 3.61 -17.56 -19.34
N ARG A 4 4.93 -17.68 -19.49
CA ARG A 4 5.83 -18.24 -18.47
C ARG A 4 6.25 -17.12 -17.53
N LEU A 5 5.48 -16.89 -16.45
CA LEU A 5 5.84 -15.92 -15.43
C LEU A 5 7.02 -16.47 -14.62
N LEU A 6 8.11 -15.71 -14.54
CA LEU A 6 9.16 -16.00 -13.56
C LEU A 6 8.62 -15.70 -12.15
N PRO A 7 9.10 -16.41 -11.11
CA PRO A 7 8.68 -16.16 -9.73
C PRO A 7 8.77 -14.68 -9.34
N GLY A 8 9.85 -13.99 -9.73
CA GLY A 8 10.00 -12.55 -9.49
C GLY A 8 8.98 -11.67 -10.20
N GLN A 9 8.49 -12.06 -11.38
CA GLN A 9 7.44 -11.31 -12.09
C GLN A 9 6.10 -11.44 -11.38
N VAL A 10 5.78 -12.61 -10.81
CA VAL A 10 4.54 -12.83 -10.05
C VAL A 10 4.52 -11.91 -8.83
N VAL A 11 5.62 -11.87 -8.09
CA VAL A 11 5.75 -11.02 -6.89
C VAL A 11 5.65 -9.54 -7.25
N ALA A 12 6.34 -9.09 -8.30
CA ALA A 12 6.28 -7.71 -8.75
C ALA A 12 4.86 -7.30 -9.19
N LEU A 13 4.15 -8.18 -9.90
CA LEU A 13 2.78 -7.91 -10.34
C LEU A 13 1.80 -7.86 -9.15
N ALA A 14 1.96 -8.75 -8.18
CA ALA A 14 1.17 -8.78 -6.96
C ALA A 14 1.39 -7.51 -6.12
N ALA A 15 2.64 -7.09 -5.94
CA ALA A 15 2.98 -5.85 -5.24
C ALA A 15 2.37 -4.63 -5.96
N MET A 16 2.50 -4.53 -7.28
CA MET A 16 1.92 -3.45 -8.06
C MET A 16 0.39 -3.38 -7.89
N ALA A 17 -0.30 -4.53 -7.94
CA ALA A 17 -1.74 -4.60 -7.75
C ALA A 17 -2.17 -4.12 -6.35
N LEU A 18 -1.46 -4.57 -5.31
CA LEU A 18 -1.69 -4.16 -3.92
C LEU A 18 -1.43 -2.68 -3.69
N ILE A 19 -0.38 -2.13 -4.28
CA ILE A 19 -0.04 -0.70 -4.19
C ILE A 19 -1.14 0.15 -4.82
N LEU A 20 -1.59 -0.20 -6.03
CA LEU A 20 -2.64 0.54 -6.73
C LEU A 20 -3.98 0.46 -5.97
N LEU A 21 -4.32 -0.72 -5.45
CA LEU A 21 -5.51 -0.92 -4.65
C LEU A 21 -5.44 -0.11 -3.34
N GLY A 22 -4.32 -0.18 -2.62
CA GLY A 22 -4.06 0.57 -1.39
C GLY A 22 -4.09 2.08 -1.60
N ALA A 23 -3.47 2.58 -2.66
CA ALA A 23 -3.48 4.00 -3.02
C ALA A 23 -4.92 4.47 -3.35
N CYS A 24 -5.69 3.66 -4.08
CA CYS A 24 -7.10 3.96 -4.35
C CYS A 24 -7.90 4.03 -3.04
N LEU A 25 -7.72 3.07 -2.13
CA LEU A 25 -8.36 3.06 -0.80
C LEU A 25 -7.99 4.28 0.05
N LEU A 26 -6.73 4.72 0.02
CA LEU A 26 -6.25 5.88 0.77
C LEU A 26 -6.72 7.21 0.17
N LEU A 27 -7.02 7.25 -1.13
CA LEU A 27 -7.58 8.45 -1.78
C LEU A 27 -9.07 8.65 -1.49
N LEU A 28 -9.76 7.69 -0.85
CA LEU A 28 -11.14 7.89 -0.47
C LEU A 28 -11.24 8.99 0.62
N PRO A 29 -12.30 9.82 0.59
CA PRO A 29 -12.51 10.88 1.59
C PRO A 29 -12.75 10.34 3.01
N PHE A 30 -12.88 9.02 3.17
CA PHE A 30 -12.97 8.37 4.48
C PHE A 30 -11.61 8.08 5.11
N ALA A 31 -10.52 8.10 4.33
CA ALA A 31 -9.18 7.75 4.80
C ALA A 31 -8.45 8.93 5.44
N THR A 32 -8.79 10.16 5.08
CA THR A 32 -8.23 11.38 5.69
C THR A 32 -9.31 12.23 6.38
N PRO A 33 -8.96 12.99 7.44
CA PRO A 33 -9.87 13.91 8.09
C PRO A 33 -10.38 15.01 7.15
N PRO A 34 -11.58 15.57 7.40
CA PRO A 34 -12.09 16.71 6.62
C PRO A 34 -11.13 17.90 6.70
N GLY A 35 -10.71 18.42 5.54
CA GLY A 35 -9.75 19.53 5.43
C GLY A 35 -8.30 19.10 5.20
N THR A 36 -8.01 17.79 5.18
CA THR A 36 -6.72 17.24 4.78
C THR A 36 -6.78 16.79 3.33
N ASP A 37 -6.13 17.53 2.44
CA ASP A 37 -6.01 17.17 1.02
C ASP A 37 -4.92 16.13 0.83
N MET A 38 -5.31 14.89 0.54
CA MET A 38 -4.35 13.85 0.19
C MET A 38 -4.01 13.89 -1.30
N GLY A 39 -2.73 14.12 -1.62
CA GLY A 39 -2.24 14.04 -2.99
C GLY A 39 -2.23 12.59 -3.51
N ILE A 40 -2.48 12.41 -4.82
CA ILE A 40 -2.37 11.09 -5.49
C ILE A 40 -0.96 10.50 -5.32
N LEU A 41 0.07 11.35 -5.41
CA LEU A 41 1.46 10.96 -5.22
C LEU A 41 1.73 10.51 -3.79
N ASP A 42 1.16 11.20 -2.80
CA ASP A 42 1.33 10.87 -1.38
C ASP A 42 0.65 9.54 -1.05
N ALA A 43 -0.55 9.30 -1.61
CA ALA A 43 -1.26 8.03 -1.47
C ALA A 43 -0.51 6.87 -2.12
N LEU A 44 0.04 7.07 -3.32
CA LEU A 44 0.83 6.06 -4.02
C LEU A 44 2.13 5.74 -3.25
N PHE A 45 2.82 6.77 -2.75
CA PHE A 45 4.04 6.61 -1.98
C PHE A 45 3.76 5.89 -0.66
N THR A 46 2.72 6.31 0.07
CA THR A 46 2.30 5.69 1.34
C THR A 46 1.94 4.22 1.14
N ALA A 47 1.16 3.90 0.10
CA ALA A 47 0.82 2.52 -0.23
C ALA A 47 2.07 1.68 -0.60
N THR A 48 2.99 2.25 -1.38
CA THR A 48 4.26 1.59 -1.76
C THR A 48 5.13 1.31 -0.53
N SER A 49 5.28 2.29 0.35
CA SER A 49 6.05 2.16 1.59
C SER A 49 5.46 1.11 2.51
N ALA A 50 4.13 1.07 2.64
CA ALA A 50 3.42 0.08 3.44
C ALA A 50 3.59 -1.34 2.89
N VAL A 51 3.36 -1.55 1.59
CA VAL A 51 3.49 -2.87 0.94
C VAL A 51 4.93 -3.38 0.97
N CYS A 52 5.92 -2.51 0.79
CA CYS A 52 7.34 -2.89 0.86
C CYS A 52 7.89 -2.89 2.30
N VAL A 53 7.08 -2.53 3.30
CA VAL A 53 7.46 -2.47 4.73
C VAL A 53 8.73 -1.64 4.97
N THR A 54 8.90 -0.53 4.24
CA THR A 54 10.11 0.32 4.35
C THR A 54 10.02 1.34 5.49
N GLY A 55 8.80 1.71 5.91
CA GLY A 55 8.57 2.64 7.02
C GLY A 55 8.75 4.12 6.66
N LEU A 56 8.76 4.48 5.37
CA LEU A 56 8.79 5.87 4.91
C LEU A 56 7.38 6.47 4.91
N ILE A 57 7.22 7.69 5.44
CA ILE A 57 5.93 8.39 5.50
C ILE A 57 6.06 9.80 4.90
N VAL A 58 5.04 10.23 4.14
CA VAL A 58 4.96 11.60 3.60
C VAL A 58 4.09 12.50 4.49
N MET A 59 3.05 11.90 5.07
CA MET A 59 2.12 12.50 6.03
C MET A 59 2.18 11.74 7.35
N ASP A 60 1.93 12.42 8.46
CA ASP A 60 2.01 11.85 9.80
C ASP A 60 0.84 10.89 10.02
N THR A 61 1.11 9.58 9.96
CA THR A 61 0.08 8.52 9.97
C THR A 61 -0.93 8.63 11.13
N PRO A 62 -0.51 8.86 12.39
CA PRO A 62 -1.44 9.05 13.50
C PRO A 62 -2.28 10.33 13.46
N HIS A 63 -1.84 11.39 12.78
CA HIS A 63 -2.57 12.68 12.73
C HIS A 63 -3.37 12.89 11.45
N ASP A 64 -2.81 12.49 10.30
CA ASP A 64 -3.32 12.83 8.97
C ASP A 64 -4.25 11.76 8.38
N PHE A 65 -4.38 10.60 9.04
CA PHE A 65 -5.29 9.53 8.63
C PHE A 65 -6.35 9.26 9.68
N THR A 66 -7.56 8.97 9.21
CA THR A 66 -8.63 8.45 10.05
C THR A 66 -8.32 7.02 10.48
N LEU A 67 -9.13 6.48 11.41
CA LEU A 67 -9.06 5.06 11.77
C LEU A 67 -9.18 4.14 10.54
N PHE A 68 -9.99 4.50 9.54
CA PHE A 68 -10.09 3.73 8.30
C PHE A 68 -8.77 3.74 7.52
N GLY A 69 -8.15 4.91 7.33
CA GLY A 69 -6.85 5.02 6.65
C GLY A 69 -5.76 4.23 7.36
N GLN A 70 -5.71 4.31 8.71
CA GLN A 70 -4.79 3.54 9.54
C GLN A 70 -5.00 2.02 9.44
N TRP A 71 -6.23 1.55 9.29
CA TRP A 71 -6.51 0.14 9.04
C TRP A 71 -6.04 -0.32 7.65
N VAL A 72 -6.20 0.52 6.61
CA VAL A 72 -5.72 0.24 5.25
C VAL A 72 -4.18 0.14 5.23
N ILE A 73 -3.51 1.21 5.66
CA ILE A 73 -2.37 1.19 6.57
C ILE A 73 -1.73 -0.17 6.90
N LEU A 74 -2.16 -0.64 8.07
CA LEU A 74 -1.76 -1.89 8.72
C LEU A 74 -2.02 -3.11 7.85
N PHE A 75 -3.13 -3.15 7.11
CA PHE A 75 -3.45 -4.27 6.23
C PHE A 75 -2.41 -4.40 5.10
N LEU A 76 -2.03 -3.30 4.47
CA LEU A 76 -0.98 -3.27 3.44
C LEU A 76 0.37 -3.73 4.00
N ILE A 77 0.72 -3.31 5.23
CA ILE A 77 1.95 -3.76 5.91
C ILE A 77 1.92 -5.26 6.16
N GLN A 78 0.82 -5.80 6.68
CA GLN A 78 0.72 -7.23 6.98
C GLN A 78 0.75 -8.09 5.74
N VAL A 79 0.01 -7.69 4.69
CA VAL A 79 0.01 -8.42 3.41
C VAL A 79 1.37 -8.30 2.71
N GLY A 80 2.00 -7.12 2.77
CA GLY A 80 3.34 -6.89 2.25
C GLY A 80 4.39 -7.77 2.91
N GLY A 81 4.46 -7.74 4.25
CA GLY A 81 5.44 -8.50 5.03
C GLY A 81 5.23 -10.02 4.97
N LEU A 82 3.99 -10.49 5.08
CA LEU A 82 3.69 -11.94 5.02
C LEU A 82 3.73 -12.47 3.58
N GLY A 83 3.23 -11.71 2.61
CA GLY A 83 3.12 -12.12 1.22
C GLY A 83 4.48 -12.29 0.53
N TYR A 84 5.44 -11.40 0.80
CA TYR A 84 6.79 -11.53 0.24
C TYR A 84 7.54 -12.71 0.84
N ALA A 85 7.44 -12.93 2.15
CA ALA A 85 8.11 -14.03 2.84
C ALA A 85 7.59 -15.41 2.38
N LEU A 86 6.27 -15.55 2.21
CA LEU A 86 5.62 -16.80 1.79
C LEU A 86 5.86 -17.17 0.32
N MET A 87 6.09 -16.19 -0.56
CA MET A 87 6.36 -16.44 -1.99
C MET A 87 7.85 -16.70 -2.28
N ALA A 88 8.74 -16.35 -1.35
CA ALA A 88 10.19 -16.44 -1.51
C ALA A 88 10.80 -17.78 -1.03
N THR A 89 10.06 -18.56 -0.24
CA THR A 89 10.46 -19.90 0.28
C THR A 89 9.60 -20.99 -0.30
#